data_AF-A0A1B7MLS3-F1
#
_entry.id   AF-A0A1B7MLS3-F1
#
_cell.length_a   1.000
_cell.length_b   1.000
_cell.length_c   1.000
_cell.angle_alpha   90.00
_cell.angle_beta   90.00
_cell.angle_gamma   90.00
#
_symmetry.space_group_name_H-M   'P 1'
#
loop_
_entity.id
_entity.type
_entity.pdbx_description
1 polymer ?
#
loop_
_entity_poly.entity_id
_entity_poly.type
_entity_poly.pdbx_seq_one_letter_code
_entity_poly.pdbx_strand_id
1 'polypeptide(L)'
;MFHSLTRRFSEILRVFGSSALAIIILLNTLTTLRLQSISDHPTELPLRLDTVSLTFNSSEHYGTSDIHTWPEWSLLDHFPHGHGFVQLGPNGRIFGVSMFHQIHCLQIIWSALINGPNGHSGHCLNFLRQAILCNSDITLATS
;
A
#
# COMPACT_ATOMS: atom_id res chain seq x y z
N MET A 1 -15.78 40.74 54.08
CA MET A 1 -15.10 39.42 54.14
C MET A 1 -15.46 38.50 52.97
N PHE A 2 -16.75 38.40 52.57
CA PHE A 2 -17.23 37.55 51.45
C PHE A 2 -16.68 37.89 50.05
N HIS A 3 -16.37 39.16 49.75
CA HIS A 3 -15.92 39.61 48.43
C HIS A 3 -14.48 39.18 48.05
N SER A 4 -13.67 38.82 49.05
CA SER A 4 -12.28 38.35 48.85
C SER A 4 -12.23 36.86 48.49
N LEU A 5 -13.13 36.05 49.07
CA LEU A 5 -13.25 34.62 48.79
C LEU A 5 -13.73 34.33 47.37
N THR A 6 -14.70 35.09 46.86
CA THR A 6 -15.23 34.93 45.49
C THR A 6 -14.21 35.34 44.41
N ARG A 7 -13.38 36.36 44.67
CA ARG A 7 -12.24 36.70 43.80
C ARG A 7 -11.17 35.61 43.80
N ARG A 8 -10.79 35.06 44.96
CA ARG A 8 -9.86 33.93 45.05
C ARG A 8 -10.40 32.67 44.36
N PHE A 9 -11.69 32.38 44.49
CA PHE A 9 -12.31 31.24 43.82
C PHE A 9 -12.36 31.41 42.29
N SER A 10 -12.62 32.63 41.82
CA SER A 10 -12.58 32.98 40.38
C SER A 10 -11.18 32.85 39.78
N GLU A 11 -10.14 33.32 40.49
CA GLU A 11 -8.74 33.21 40.05
C GLU A 11 -8.26 31.75 40.06
N ILE A 12 -8.64 30.96 41.06
CA ILE A 12 -8.37 29.51 41.12
C ILE A 12 -9.12 28.81 39.98
N LEU A 13 -10.41 29.07 39.75
CA LEU A 13 -11.19 28.46 38.67
C LEU A 13 -10.63 28.81 37.28
N ARG A 14 -10.08 30.02 37.11
CA ARG A 14 -9.37 30.46 35.90
C ARG A 14 -8.05 29.72 35.67
N VAL A 15 -7.23 29.54 36.72
CA VAL A 15 -5.94 28.85 36.63
C VAL A 15 -6.10 27.33 36.45
N PHE A 16 -7.02 26.71 37.18
CA PHE A 16 -7.29 25.27 37.07
C PHE A 16 -8.06 24.92 35.79
N GLY A 17 -8.98 25.76 35.33
CA GLY A 17 -9.73 25.55 34.08
C GLY A 17 -8.87 25.69 32.83
N SER A 18 -7.99 26.70 32.77
CA SER A 18 -7.06 26.88 31.65
C SER A 18 -5.97 25.80 31.60
N SER A 19 -5.48 25.36 32.76
CA SER A 19 -4.53 24.24 32.85
C SER A 19 -5.17 22.91 32.42
N ALA A 20 -6.40 22.63 32.84
CA ALA A 20 -7.13 21.43 32.43
C ALA A 20 -7.41 21.43 30.92
N LEU A 21 -7.80 22.57 30.34
CA LEU A 21 -7.94 22.74 28.89
C LEU A 21 -6.63 22.51 28.16
N ALA A 22 -5.53 23.09 28.63
CA ALA A 22 -4.21 22.89 28.04
C ALA A 22 -3.79 21.42 28.08
N ILE A 23 -4.02 20.72 29.20
CA ILE A 23 -3.76 19.28 29.34
C ILE A 23 -4.63 18.48 28.38
N ILE A 24 -5.92 18.77 28.26
CA ILE A 24 -6.83 18.09 27.32
C ILE A 24 -6.39 18.33 25.87
N ILE A 25 -5.99 19.56 25.51
CA ILE A 25 -5.47 19.88 24.18
C ILE A 25 -4.15 19.14 23.95
N LEU A 26 -3.26 19.08 24.95
CA LEU A 26 -1.99 18.35 24.84
C LEU A 26 -2.22 16.85 24.69
N LEU A 27 -3.12 16.27 25.47
CA LEU A 27 -3.50 14.85 25.37
C LEU A 27 -4.17 14.55 24.03
N ASN A 28 -5.09 15.39 23.56
CA ASN A 28 -5.73 15.20 22.25
C ASN A 28 -4.75 15.38 21.10
N THR A 29 -3.85 16.37 21.17
CA THR A 29 -2.81 16.56 20.14
C THR A 29 -1.85 15.38 20.15
N LEU A 30 -1.39 14.90 21.31
CA LEU A 30 -0.55 13.71 21.42
C LEU A 30 -1.26 12.43 20.96
N THR A 31 -2.56 12.25 21.24
CA THR A 31 -3.31 11.10 20.72
C THR A 31 -3.52 11.19 19.22
N THR A 32 -3.81 12.39 18.66
CA THR A 32 -3.88 12.58 17.21
C THR A 32 -2.51 12.38 16.54
N LEU A 33 -1.42 12.83 17.15
CA LEU A 33 -0.05 12.62 16.66
C LEU A 33 0.33 11.13 16.71
N ARG A 34 -0.16 10.40 17.71
CA ARG A 34 0.02 8.94 17.83
C ARG A 34 -0.82 8.17 16.82
N LEU A 35 -2.00 8.66 16.44
CA LEU A 35 -2.77 8.11 15.32
C LEU A 35 -2.12 8.42 13.96
N GLN A 36 -1.33 9.49 13.88
CA GLN A 36 -0.43 9.78 12.75
C GLN A 36 0.87 8.93 12.79
N SER A 37 1.04 8.02 13.76
CA SER A 37 2.14 7.05 13.72
C SER A 37 1.86 6.06 12.59
N ILE A 38 2.62 6.20 11.50
CA ILE A 38 2.72 5.19 10.45
C ILE A 38 2.89 3.82 11.12
N SER A 39 2.01 2.87 10.80
CA SER A 39 2.17 1.47 11.22
C SER A 39 3.55 0.98 10.77
N ASP A 40 4.27 0.23 11.61
CA ASP A 40 5.54 -0.40 11.21
C ASP A 40 5.37 -1.33 9.99
N HIS A 41 4.15 -1.79 9.76
CA HIS A 41 3.76 -2.65 8.65
C HIS A 41 2.41 -2.17 8.08
N PRO A 42 2.38 -1.08 7.30
CA PRO A 42 1.15 -0.59 6.70
C PRO A 42 0.67 -1.57 5.62
N THR A 43 -0.65 -1.67 5.43
CA THR A 43 -1.25 -2.50 4.37
C THR A 43 -0.91 -1.99 2.97
N GLU A 44 -0.73 -0.67 2.84
CA GLU A 44 -0.29 -0.01 1.62
C GLU A 44 1.09 0.60 1.83
N LEU A 45 1.96 0.46 0.83
CA LEU A 45 3.27 1.07 0.87
C LEU A 45 3.11 2.60 0.77
N PRO A 46 3.66 3.42 1.69
CA PRO A 46 3.45 4.86 1.71
C PRO A 46 4.30 5.56 0.63
N LEU A 47 4.00 5.27 -0.64
CA LEU A 47 4.57 5.92 -1.80
C LEU A 47 3.66 7.07 -2.23
N ARG A 48 4.26 8.19 -2.66
CA ARG A 48 3.54 9.18 -3.44
C ARG A 48 3.74 8.86 -4.91
N LEU A 49 2.65 8.53 -5.58
CA LEU A 49 2.62 8.28 -7.02
C LEU A 49 1.73 9.34 -7.65
N ASP A 50 2.18 9.93 -8.74
CA ASP A 50 1.36 10.85 -9.51
C ASP A 50 0.31 10.07 -10.32
N THR A 51 -0.88 10.64 -10.46
CA THR A 51 -1.89 10.09 -11.36
C THR A 51 -1.45 10.31 -12.79
N VAL A 52 -1.35 9.23 -13.56
CA VAL A 52 -1.02 9.26 -14.98
C VAL A 52 -2.17 8.70 -15.80
N SER A 53 -2.41 9.26 -16.98
CA SER A 53 -3.36 8.69 -17.94
C SER A 53 -2.71 7.54 -18.69
N LEU A 54 -3.35 6.38 -18.72
CA LEU A 54 -2.91 5.22 -19.49
C LEU A 54 -3.77 5.11 -20.76
N THR A 55 -3.12 5.05 -21.92
CA THR A 55 -3.78 4.74 -23.19
C THR A 55 -3.57 3.27 -23.52
N PHE A 56 -4.67 2.53 -23.72
CA PHE A 56 -4.61 1.15 -24.19
C PHE A 56 -4.50 1.15 -25.72
N ASN A 57 -3.47 0.50 -26.22
CA ASN A 57 -3.30 0.24 -27.65
C ASN A 57 -2.96 -1.22 -27.85
N SER A 58 -3.26 -1.74 -29.04
CA SER A 58 -2.71 -3.04 -29.44
C SER A 58 -1.18 -2.97 -29.44
N SER A 59 -0.55 -4.03 -28.93
CA SER A 59 0.90 -4.10 -28.78
C SER A 59 1.42 -5.36 -29.45
N GLU A 60 2.54 -5.23 -30.15
CA GLU A 60 3.33 -6.38 -30.62
C GLU A 60 4.25 -6.95 -29.51
N HIS A 61 4.33 -6.24 -28.37
CA HIS A 61 5.06 -6.67 -27.18
C HIS A 61 4.31 -7.76 -26.39
N TYR A 62 5.07 -8.55 -25.64
CA TYR A 62 4.62 -9.67 -24.80
C TYR A 62 4.00 -10.80 -25.61
N GLY A 63 4.72 -11.23 -26.64
CA GLY A 63 4.37 -12.36 -27.50
C GLY A 63 4.22 -13.70 -26.75
N THR A 64 3.86 -14.75 -27.49
CA THR A 64 3.68 -16.09 -26.93
C THR A 64 4.89 -17.00 -27.08
N SER A 65 5.63 -16.94 -28.19
CA SER A 65 6.70 -17.90 -28.47
C SER A 65 7.80 -17.44 -29.43
N ASP A 66 7.94 -16.13 -29.69
CA ASP A 66 9.03 -15.62 -30.52
C ASP A 66 10.36 -15.54 -29.75
N ILE A 67 11.46 -15.28 -30.48
CA ILE A 67 12.81 -15.21 -29.90
C ILE A 67 13.01 -14.04 -28.91
N HIS A 68 12.20 -13.00 -29.01
CA HIS A 68 12.27 -11.80 -28.17
C HIS A 68 11.33 -11.87 -26.96
N THR A 69 10.39 -12.81 -26.98
CA THR A 69 9.33 -12.98 -25.99
C THR A 69 9.91 -13.27 -24.61
N TRP A 70 10.84 -14.22 -24.49
CA TRP A 70 11.37 -14.60 -23.17
C TRP A 70 12.09 -13.45 -22.45
N PRO A 71 13.04 -12.72 -23.10
CA PRO A 71 13.65 -11.55 -22.48
C PRO A 71 12.64 -10.51 -22.03
N GLU A 72 11.63 -10.25 -22.85
CA GLU A 72 10.60 -9.24 -22.57
C GLU A 72 9.74 -9.59 -21.35
N TRP A 73 9.24 -10.83 -21.26
CA TRP A 73 8.54 -11.30 -20.08
C TRP A 73 9.43 -11.31 -18.84
N SER A 74 10.71 -11.68 -18.98
CA SER A 74 11.64 -11.73 -17.84
C SER A 74 11.96 -10.35 -17.26
N LEU A 75 11.86 -9.27 -18.04
CA LEU A 75 12.12 -7.91 -17.55
C LEU A 75 11.05 -7.43 -16.57
N LEU A 76 9.81 -7.90 -16.74
CA LEU A 76 8.68 -7.52 -15.88
C LEU A 76 8.86 -7.99 -14.43
N ASP A 77 9.44 -9.16 -14.22
CA ASP A 77 9.70 -9.70 -12.88
C ASP A 77 11.02 -9.20 -12.26
N HIS A 78 11.95 -8.75 -13.11
CA HIS A 78 13.27 -8.30 -12.64
C HIS A 78 13.30 -6.83 -12.20
N PHE A 79 12.39 -6.00 -12.69
CA PHE A 79 12.26 -4.60 -12.31
C PHE A 79 11.12 -4.41 -11.30
N PRO A 80 11.31 -3.65 -10.20
CA PRO A 80 12.53 -2.99 -9.77
C PRO A 80 13.55 -3.99 -9.19
N HIS A 81 14.81 -3.56 -9.10
CA HIS A 81 15.87 -4.32 -8.43
C HIS A 81 15.38 -4.78 -7.04
N GLY A 82 15.21 -6.10 -6.88
CA GLY A 82 14.61 -6.70 -5.68
C GLY A 82 13.26 -7.37 -5.88
N HIS A 83 12.78 -7.56 -7.13
CA HIS A 83 11.57 -8.35 -7.46
C HIS A 83 10.30 -7.88 -6.72
N GLY A 84 10.22 -6.56 -6.47
CA GLY A 84 9.08 -5.96 -5.78
C GLY A 84 9.00 -6.25 -4.27
N PHE A 85 10.07 -6.74 -3.65
CA PHE A 85 10.16 -6.87 -2.20
C PHE A 85 10.64 -5.58 -1.52
N VAL A 86 10.10 -5.32 -0.34
CA VAL A 86 10.45 -4.18 0.53
C VAL A 86 10.71 -4.66 1.95
N GLN A 87 11.53 -3.94 2.70
CA GLN A 87 11.78 -4.20 4.12
C GLN A 87 11.07 -3.13 4.96
N LEU A 88 10.23 -3.55 5.91
CA LEU A 88 9.41 -2.68 6.74
C LEU A 88 9.62 -2.96 8.23
N GLY A 89 9.38 -1.94 9.04
CA GLY A 89 9.52 -1.98 10.49
C GLY A 89 10.98 -1.98 10.98
N PRO A 90 11.18 -1.87 12.30
CA PRO A 90 12.51 -1.72 12.92
C PRO A 90 13.43 -2.93 12.71
N ASN A 91 12.88 -4.11 12.43
CA ASN A 91 13.64 -5.34 12.20
C ASN A 91 13.85 -5.66 10.71
N GLY A 92 13.41 -4.78 9.79
CA GLY A 92 13.56 -4.99 8.35
C GLY A 92 12.83 -6.22 7.82
N ARG A 93 11.60 -6.48 8.29
CA ARG A 93 10.82 -7.64 7.83
C ARG A 93 10.51 -7.48 6.36
N ILE A 94 10.71 -8.54 5.58
CA ILE A 94 10.49 -8.54 4.13
C ILE A 94 8.99 -8.73 3.82
N PHE A 95 8.48 -7.90 2.90
CA PHE A 95 7.14 -7.99 2.32
C PHE A 95 7.22 -7.90 0.81
N GLY A 96 6.40 -8.67 0.10
CA GLY A 96 6.20 -8.50 -1.34
C GLY A 96 5.08 -7.50 -1.60
N VAL A 97 5.33 -6.50 -2.46
CA VAL A 97 4.29 -5.59 -2.92
C VAL A 97 3.35 -6.35 -3.86
N SER A 98 2.05 -6.27 -3.59
CA SER A 98 1.01 -7.05 -4.27
C SER A 98 1.06 -6.91 -5.80
N MET A 99 1.25 -5.69 -6.30
CA MET A 99 1.32 -5.40 -7.74
C MET A 99 2.45 -6.17 -8.43
N PHE A 100 3.66 -6.20 -7.86
CA PHE A 100 4.77 -6.96 -8.44
C PHE A 100 4.55 -8.48 -8.36
N HIS A 101 3.88 -8.97 -7.32
CA HIS A 101 3.50 -10.38 -7.24
C HIS A 101 2.47 -10.77 -8.32
N GLN A 102 1.55 -9.86 -8.69
CA GLN A 102 0.63 -10.06 -9.80
C GLN A 102 1.39 -10.18 -11.13
N ILE A 103 2.37 -9.30 -11.35
CA ILE A 103 3.25 -9.33 -12.55
C ILE A 103 4.04 -10.65 -12.62
N HIS A 104 4.69 -11.05 -11.52
CA HIS A 104 5.37 -12.34 -11.41
C HIS A 104 4.45 -13.50 -11.80
N CYS A 105 3.25 -13.55 -11.19
CA CYS A 105 2.29 -14.59 -11.47
C CYS A 105 1.87 -14.63 -12.94
N LEU A 106 1.73 -13.48 -13.59
CA LEU A 106 1.40 -13.40 -15.01
C LEU A 106 2.49 -14.06 -15.88
N GLN A 107 3.76 -13.79 -15.60
CA GLN A 107 4.88 -14.46 -16.27
C GLN A 107 4.88 -15.98 -16.04
N ILE A 108 4.57 -16.43 -14.82
CA ILE A 108 4.49 -17.87 -14.52
C ILE A 108 3.36 -18.53 -15.33
N ILE A 109 2.21 -17.86 -15.48
CA ILE A 109 1.11 -18.36 -16.32
C ILE A 109 1.54 -18.44 -17.78
N TRP A 110 2.17 -17.39 -18.32
CA TRP A 110 2.72 -17.41 -19.67
C TRP A 110 3.68 -18.59 -19.88
N SER A 111 4.64 -18.78 -18.97
CA SER A 111 5.59 -19.89 -19.05
C SER A 111 4.90 -21.26 -19.00
N ALA A 112 3.83 -21.40 -18.21
CA ALA A 112 3.04 -22.62 -18.13
C ALA A 112 2.23 -22.92 -19.40
N LEU A 113 1.87 -21.92 -20.21
CA LEU A 113 1.23 -22.14 -21.50
C LEU A 113 2.16 -22.83 -22.50
N ILE A 114 3.48 -22.62 -22.36
CA ILE A 114 4.50 -23.20 -23.24
C ILE A 114 5.00 -24.53 -22.69
N ASN A 115 5.33 -24.56 -21.40
CA ASN A 115 6.05 -25.66 -20.75
C ASN A 115 5.11 -26.64 -20.01
N GLY A 116 3.81 -26.33 -19.96
CA GLY A 116 2.81 -27.08 -19.20
C GLY A 116 2.66 -26.59 -17.75
N PRO A 117 1.50 -26.87 -17.12
CA PRO A 117 1.20 -26.42 -15.76
C PRO A 117 2.00 -27.19 -14.70
N ASN A 118 2.28 -26.51 -13.58
CA ASN A 118 2.90 -27.08 -12.39
C ASN A 118 2.26 -26.49 -11.11
N GLY A 119 2.78 -26.88 -9.94
CA GLY A 119 2.27 -26.37 -8.66
C GLY A 119 2.39 -24.85 -8.52
N HIS A 120 3.44 -24.25 -9.07
CA HIS A 120 3.65 -22.81 -9.04
C HIS A 120 2.61 -22.09 -9.90
N SER A 121 2.37 -22.54 -11.13
CA SER A 121 1.32 -21.96 -11.98
C SER A 121 -0.08 -22.14 -11.39
N GLY A 122 -0.34 -23.24 -10.68
CA GLY A 122 -1.60 -23.43 -9.95
C GLY A 122 -1.80 -22.41 -8.83
N HIS A 123 -0.76 -22.14 -8.04
CA HIS A 123 -0.76 -21.07 -7.03
C HIS A 123 -0.97 -19.69 -7.67
N CYS A 124 -0.21 -19.37 -8.71
CA CYS A 124 -0.29 -18.09 -9.43
C CYS A 124 -1.67 -17.84 -10.04
N LEU A 125 -2.28 -18.87 -10.62
CA LEU A 125 -3.63 -18.78 -11.18
C LEU A 125 -4.66 -18.44 -10.10
N ASN A 126 -4.57 -19.11 -8.95
CA ASN A 126 -5.46 -18.80 -7.82
C ASN A 126 -5.22 -17.39 -7.27
N PHE A 127 -3.96 -16.96 -7.16
CA PHE A 127 -3.62 -15.61 -6.73
C PHE A 127 -4.20 -14.54 -7.66
N LEU A 128 -3.98 -14.67 -8.98
CA LEU A 128 -4.52 -13.73 -9.98
C LEU A 128 -6.05 -13.70 -9.98
N ARG A 129 -6.70 -14.87 -9.83
CA ARG A 129 -8.15 -14.94 -9.68
C ARG A 129 -8.62 -14.09 -8.49
N GLN A 130 -7.99 -14.21 -7.32
CA GLN A 130 -8.37 -13.41 -6.15
C GLN A 130 -8.11 -11.91 -6.37
N ALA A 131 -6.97 -11.56 -6.97
CA ALA A 131 -6.63 -10.18 -7.28
C ALA A 131 -7.68 -9.51 -8.19
N ILE A 132 -8.09 -10.20 -9.25
CA ILE A 132 -9.12 -9.71 -10.19
C ILE A 132 -10.49 -9.60 -9.49
N LEU A 133 -10.87 -10.56 -8.65
CA LEU A 133 -12.16 -10.52 -7.94
C LEU A 133 -12.24 -9.38 -6.91
N CYS A 134 -11.11 -8.98 -6.31
CA CYS A 134 -11.08 -7.93 -5.29
C CYS A 134 -10.96 -6.52 -5.87
N ASN A 135 -10.39 -6.36 -7.06
CA ASN A 135 -10.13 -5.05 -7.67
C ASN A 135 -10.41 -5.07 -9.18
N SER A 136 -11.59 -5.55 -9.57
CA SER A 136 -11.98 -5.61 -10.98
C SER A 136 -12.20 -4.20 -11.54
N ASP A 137 -11.64 -3.96 -12.72
CA ASP A 137 -11.84 -2.73 -13.48
C ASP A 137 -12.52 -3.07 -14.81
N ILE A 138 -13.63 -2.40 -15.11
CA ILE A 138 -14.43 -2.61 -16.33
C ILE A 138 -14.12 -1.59 -17.44
N THR A 139 -13.15 -0.70 -17.24
CA THR A 139 -12.76 0.35 -18.21
C THR A 139 -12.31 -0.20 -19.56
N LEU A 140 -11.84 -1.46 -19.62
CA LEU A 140 -11.41 -2.11 -20.87
C LEU A 140 -12.56 -2.48 -21.81
N ALA A 141 -13.82 -2.48 -21.37
CA ALA A 141 -14.96 -2.94 -22.17
C ALA A 141 -15.53 -1.89 -23.15
N THR A 142 -14.99 -0.66 -23.19
CA THR A 142 -15.62 0.49 -23.87
C THR A 142 -14.75 1.19 -24.92
N SER A 143 -13.69 0.57 -25.44
CA SER A 143 -12.91 1.12 -26.57
C SER A 143 -13.48 0.73 -27.93
#